data_AF-A0A7J6IDR0-F1
#
_entry.id   AF-A0A7J6IDR0-F1
#
_cell.length_a   1.000
_cell.length_b   1.000
_cell.length_c   1.000
_cell.angle_alpha   90.00
_cell.angle_beta   90.00
_cell.angle_gamma   90.00
#
_symmetry.space_group_name_H-M   'P 1'
#
loop_
_entity.id
_entity.type
_entity.pdbx_description
1 polymer ?
#
loop_
_entity_poly.entity_id
_entity_poly.type
_entity_poly.pdbx_seq_one_letter_code
_entity_poly.pdbx_strand_id
1 'polypeptide(L)'
;MGTYGLPPSMPRECRIILDTLSEAVAFYRNSRLSESSELAVIWSAIKSGARSEFYRRYSGVLFHKEMARLSSDQEVALCLKTSITMAEVREMRRLQSEFQIWHDICQLRRDWGPGQYALLCVLPEKPRLEQMSRREQQKQLQQIHDRLEDGGDALLGYLDTAKELCSALVQCSLPCVRLMIDDYHLRANQDLSEPEFTAYTSLDPRPVIPISRWGPR
;
A
#
# COMPACT_ATOMS: atom_id res chain seq x y z
N MET A 1 -10.67 -44.29 3.05
CA MET A 1 -10.24 -43.23 3.99
C MET A 1 -10.25 -41.92 3.22
N GLY A 2 -11.21 -41.03 3.51
CA GLY A 2 -11.30 -39.75 2.82
C GLY A 2 -10.20 -38.82 3.32
N THR A 3 -9.40 -38.28 2.40
CA THR A 3 -8.51 -37.16 2.67
C THR A 3 -9.39 -35.99 3.10
N TYR A 4 -9.31 -35.60 4.37
CA TYR A 4 -9.84 -34.32 4.83
C TYR A 4 -9.07 -33.24 4.07
N GLY A 5 -9.70 -32.61 3.08
CA GLY A 5 -9.13 -31.44 2.44
C GLY A 5 -9.00 -30.37 3.50
N LEU A 6 -7.76 -30.09 3.92
CA LEU A 6 -7.45 -28.87 4.65
C LEU A 6 -8.02 -27.70 3.84
N PRO A 7 -8.65 -26.69 4.47
CA PRO A 7 -9.00 -25.47 3.76
C PRO A 7 -7.73 -24.96 3.05
N PRO A 8 -7.84 -24.49 1.79
CA PRO A 8 -6.67 -24.02 1.06
C PRO A 8 -5.96 -22.96 1.90
N SER A 9 -4.68 -23.16 2.18
CA SER A 9 -3.87 -22.16 2.90
C SER A 9 -3.86 -20.89 2.07
N MET A 10 -4.14 -19.76 2.71
CA MET A 10 -4.22 -18.46 2.06
C MET A 10 -2.99 -18.18 1.18
N PRO A 11 -3.17 -17.70 -0.06
CA PRO A 11 -2.06 -17.28 -0.90
C PRO A 11 -1.22 -16.22 -0.19
N ARG A 12 0.10 -16.31 -0.37
CA ARG A 12 1.07 -15.43 0.30
C ARG A 12 0.75 -13.94 0.09
N GLU A 13 0.18 -13.61 -1.06
CA GLU A 13 -0.26 -12.27 -1.45
C GLU A 13 -1.28 -11.68 -0.48
N CYS A 14 -2.31 -12.44 -0.10
CA CYS A 14 -3.34 -11.95 0.82
C CYS A 14 -2.74 -11.59 2.18
N ARG A 15 -1.80 -12.41 2.68
CA ARG A 15 -1.09 -12.12 3.94
C ARG A 15 -0.27 -10.84 3.83
N ILE A 16 0.47 -10.66 2.72
CA ILE A 16 1.23 -9.43 2.48
C ILE A 16 0.31 -8.21 2.47
N ILE A 17 -0.84 -8.30 1.81
CA ILE A 17 -1.83 -7.22 1.75
C ILE A 17 -2.37 -6.91 3.15
N LEU A 18 -2.82 -7.93 3.89
CA LEU A 18 -3.38 -7.75 5.23
C LEU A 18 -2.35 -7.22 6.24
N ASP A 19 -1.12 -7.72 6.23
CA ASP A 19 -0.03 -7.23 7.09
C ASP A 19 0.20 -5.73 6.82
N THR A 20 0.32 -5.36 5.54
CA THR A 20 0.52 -3.97 5.12
C THR A 20 -0.64 -3.06 5.52
N LEU A 21 -1.87 -3.52 5.36
CA LEU A 21 -3.09 -2.75 5.69
C LEU A 21 -3.31 -2.63 7.19
N SER A 22 -3.04 -3.68 7.96
CA SER A 22 -3.13 -3.67 9.42
C SER A 22 -2.20 -2.62 10.01
N GLU A 23 -0.96 -2.55 9.52
CA GLU A 23 -0.02 -1.50 9.92
C GLU A 23 -0.50 -0.11 9.48
N ALA A 24 -1.05 0.01 8.28
CA ALA A 24 -1.55 1.28 7.75
C ALA A 24 -2.72 1.82 8.59
N VAL A 25 -3.70 0.97 8.91
CA VAL A 25 -4.84 1.35 9.75
C VAL A 25 -4.37 1.73 11.15
N ALA A 26 -3.50 0.93 11.77
CA ALA A 26 -2.94 1.28 13.08
C ALA A 26 -2.19 2.62 13.05
N PHE A 27 -1.43 2.90 11.99
CA PHE A 27 -0.79 4.20 11.80
C PHE A 27 -1.81 5.33 11.63
N TYR A 28 -2.81 5.16 10.78
CA TYR A 28 -3.86 6.14 10.52
C TYR A 28 -4.61 6.57 11.78
N ARG A 29 -4.91 5.62 12.67
CA ARG A 29 -5.56 5.89 13.97
C ARG A 29 -4.73 6.79 14.87
N ASN A 30 -3.41 6.81 14.69
CA ASN A 30 -2.45 7.53 15.54
C ASN A 30 -1.82 8.75 14.86
N SER A 31 -1.95 8.91 13.53
CA SER A 31 -1.29 9.95 12.74
C SER A 31 -2.02 10.17 11.42
N ARG A 32 -2.27 11.43 11.04
CA ARG A 32 -2.99 11.78 9.80
C ARG A 32 -2.03 12.38 8.76
N LEU A 33 -1.83 11.68 7.64
CA LEU A 33 -1.17 12.19 6.43
C LEU A 33 -2.18 12.12 5.28
N SER A 34 -2.32 13.19 4.49
CA SER A 34 -3.29 13.31 3.39
C SER A 34 -2.63 13.69 2.05
N GLU A 35 -3.33 13.51 0.92
CA GLU A 35 -2.89 13.99 -0.41
C GLU A 35 -2.62 15.51 -0.45
N SER A 36 -3.26 16.29 0.41
CA SER A 36 -3.10 17.75 0.49
C SER A 36 -1.88 18.20 1.32
N SER A 37 -0.99 17.28 1.68
CA SER A 37 0.17 17.59 2.54
C SER A 37 1.17 18.45 1.77
N GLU A 38 1.65 19.53 2.40
CA GLU A 38 2.71 20.37 1.82
C GLU A 38 4.01 19.55 1.65
N LEU A 39 4.85 19.90 0.66
CA LEU A 39 6.12 19.22 0.40
C LEU A 39 7.01 19.14 1.66
N ALA A 40 7.01 20.17 2.51
CA ALA A 40 7.75 20.18 3.77
C ALA A 40 7.26 19.10 4.76
N VAL A 41 5.95 18.86 4.80
CA VAL A 41 5.35 17.82 5.66
C VAL A 41 5.72 16.44 5.14
N ILE A 42 5.61 16.23 3.82
CA ILE A 42 5.99 14.96 3.17
C ILE A 42 7.48 14.68 3.39
N TRP A 43 8.33 15.69 3.21
CA TRP A 43 9.77 15.58 3.41
C TRP A 43 10.13 15.23 4.86
N SER A 44 9.48 15.89 5.82
CA SER A 44 9.63 15.56 7.24
C SER A 44 9.22 14.12 7.54
N ALA A 45 8.11 13.64 6.97
CA ALA A 45 7.63 12.28 7.17
C ALA A 45 8.60 11.22 6.63
N ILE A 46 9.22 11.49 5.46
CA ILE A 46 10.27 10.63 4.89
C ILE A 46 11.50 10.59 5.82
N LYS A 47 11.98 11.74 6.30
CA LYS A 47 13.13 11.80 7.22
C LYS A 47 12.88 11.09 8.54
N SER A 48 11.68 11.24 9.12
CA SER A 48 11.34 10.62 10.40
C SER A 48 11.15 9.09 10.30
N GLY A 49 10.96 8.57 9.09
CA GLY A 49 10.58 7.19 8.83
C GLY A 49 9.11 6.94 9.16
N ALA A 50 8.34 6.42 8.20
CA ALA A 50 6.97 6.00 8.46
C ALA A 50 6.96 4.66 9.22
N ARG A 51 6.05 4.53 10.20
CA ARG A 51 5.85 3.28 10.96
C ARG A 51 4.97 2.26 10.24
N SER A 52 4.47 2.60 9.05
CA SER A 52 3.68 1.73 8.20
C SER A 52 4.31 1.72 6.81
N GLU A 53 4.51 0.53 6.27
CA GLU A 53 5.09 0.34 4.94
C GLU A 53 4.20 0.96 3.84
N PHE A 54 2.88 0.86 3.97
CA PHE A 54 1.92 1.53 3.09
C PHE A 54 2.17 3.04 3.04
N TYR A 55 2.20 3.69 4.21
CA TYR A 55 2.38 5.15 4.29
C TYR A 55 3.79 5.58 3.87
N ARG A 56 4.81 4.73 4.05
CA ARG A 56 6.15 4.97 3.52
C ARG A 56 6.13 5.05 2.00
N ARG A 57 5.55 4.03 1.35
CA ARG A 57 5.42 3.97 -0.12
C ARG A 57 4.56 5.11 -0.64
N TYR A 58 3.41 5.34 -0.02
CA TYR A 58 2.48 6.39 -0.39
C TYR A 58 3.10 7.80 -0.25
N SER A 59 3.80 8.08 0.85
CA SER A 59 4.54 9.33 1.01
C SER A 59 5.61 9.49 -0.06
N GLY A 60 6.29 8.39 -0.43
CA GLY A 60 7.23 8.36 -1.55
C GLY A 60 6.58 8.71 -2.89
N VAL A 61 5.39 8.19 -3.17
CA VAL A 61 4.63 8.52 -4.39
C VAL A 61 4.23 10.00 -4.42
N LEU A 62 3.70 10.53 -3.31
CA LEU A 62 3.36 11.95 -3.21
C LEU A 62 4.61 12.82 -3.39
N PHE A 63 5.71 12.45 -2.74
CA PHE A 63 6.98 13.14 -2.84
C PHE A 63 7.49 13.17 -4.28
N HIS A 64 7.47 12.03 -4.98
CA HIS A 64 7.85 11.95 -6.38
C HIS A 64 7.00 12.88 -7.25
N LYS A 65 5.67 12.84 -7.08
CA LYS A 65 4.72 13.69 -7.83
C LYS A 65 4.98 15.18 -7.60
N GLU A 66 5.14 15.61 -6.35
CA GLU A 66 5.40 17.03 -6.04
C GLU A 66 6.77 17.47 -6.55
N MET A 67 7.82 16.68 -6.34
CA MET A 67 9.16 17.00 -6.84
C MET A 67 9.24 17.03 -8.38
N ALA A 68 8.43 16.22 -9.07
CA ALA A 68 8.37 16.21 -10.53
C ALA A 68 7.73 17.49 -11.11
N ARG A 69 6.92 18.21 -10.32
CA ARG A 69 6.37 19.52 -10.71
C ARG A 69 7.38 20.65 -10.59
N LEU A 70 8.47 20.45 -9.86
CA LEU A 70 9.48 21.46 -9.57
C LEU A 70 10.66 21.32 -10.55
N SER A 71 10.75 22.30 -11.44
CA SER A 71 11.68 22.35 -12.57
C SER A 71 13.12 22.69 -12.17
N SER A 72 13.31 23.35 -11.02
CA SER A 72 14.63 23.75 -10.54
C SER A 72 14.84 23.50 -9.05
N ASP A 73 16.11 23.39 -8.65
CA ASP A 73 16.52 23.28 -7.25
C ASP A 73 16.14 24.53 -6.43
N GLN A 74 16.06 25.69 -7.09
CA GLN A 74 15.60 26.93 -6.46
C GLN A 74 14.10 26.86 -6.11
N GLU A 75 13.27 26.29 -6.97
CA GLU A 75 11.84 26.07 -6.68
C GLU A 75 11.65 25.08 -5.52
N VAL A 76 12.46 24.02 -5.45
CA VAL A 76 12.46 23.08 -4.31
C VAL A 76 12.77 23.81 -3.00
N ALA A 77 13.78 24.68 -2.99
CA ALA A 77 14.13 25.48 -1.82
C ALA A 77 13.02 26.44 -1.39
N LEU A 78 12.34 27.08 -2.34
CA LEU A 78 11.21 27.98 -2.06
C LEU A 78 10.01 27.23 -1.47
N CYS A 79 9.66 26.05 -2.00
CA CYS A 79 8.53 25.24 -1.51
C CYS A 79 8.71 24.71 -0.08
N LEU A 80 9.95 24.52 0.37
CA LEU A 80 10.24 24.02 1.72
C LEU A 80 10.17 25.08 2.82
N LYS A 81 9.96 26.36 2.47
CA LYS A 81 9.74 27.49 3.39
C LYS A 81 10.80 27.61 4.52
N THR A 82 11.96 26.97 4.35
CA THR A 82 13.05 26.87 5.32
C THR A 82 14.39 26.93 4.60
N SER A 83 15.44 27.38 5.29
CA SER A 83 16.80 27.40 4.77
C SER A 83 17.33 25.98 4.64
N ILE A 84 17.10 25.35 3.49
CA ILE A 84 17.64 24.04 3.15
C ILE A 84 18.99 24.16 2.48
N THR A 85 19.86 23.18 2.71
CA THR A 85 21.18 23.15 2.08
C THR A 85 21.13 22.55 0.68
N MET A 86 22.09 22.89 -0.18
CA MET A 86 22.27 22.22 -1.49
C MET A 86 22.58 20.73 -1.37
N ALA A 87 23.03 20.25 -0.20
CA ALA A 87 23.17 18.81 0.06
C ALA A 87 21.80 18.15 0.24
N GLU A 88 20.89 18.80 0.97
CA GLU A 88 19.51 18.32 1.14
C GLU A 88 18.74 18.31 -0.17
N VAL A 89 18.89 19.33 -1.02
CA VAL A 89 18.25 19.33 -2.35
C VAL A 89 18.72 18.16 -3.20
N ARG A 90 20.03 17.88 -3.22
CA ARG A 90 20.59 16.71 -3.93
C ARG A 90 20.05 15.39 -3.39
N GLU A 91 19.92 15.28 -2.07
CA GLU A 91 19.32 14.10 -1.43
C GLU A 91 17.84 13.94 -1.81
N MET A 92 17.07 15.04 -1.85
CA MET A 92 15.69 15.02 -2.30
C MET A 92 15.56 14.56 -3.75
N ARG A 93 16.44 15.02 -4.66
CA ARG A 93 16.47 14.57 -6.07
C ARG A 93 16.82 13.08 -6.20
N ARG A 94 17.74 12.59 -5.36
CA ARG A 94 18.05 11.16 -5.27
C ARG A 94 16.82 10.36 -4.85
N LEU A 95 16.17 10.74 -3.74
CA LEU A 95 14.98 10.07 -3.23
C LEU A 95 13.79 10.17 -4.20
N GLN A 96 13.62 11.29 -4.90
CA GLN A 96 12.62 11.43 -5.97
C GLN A 96 12.79 10.33 -7.02
N SER A 97 14.03 10.06 -7.42
CA SER A 97 14.36 9.03 -8.41
C SER A 97 14.13 7.62 -7.86
N GLU A 98 14.46 7.39 -6.59
CA GLU A 98 14.26 6.11 -5.89
C GLU A 98 12.78 5.76 -5.74
N PHE A 99 11.93 6.73 -5.39
CA PHE A 99 10.49 6.51 -5.24
C PHE A 99 9.70 6.44 -6.54
N GLN A 100 10.32 6.73 -7.69
CA GLN A 100 9.68 6.64 -9.00
C GLN A 100 9.03 5.26 -9.24
N ILE A 101 9.67 4.17 -8.81
CA ILE A 101 9.14 2.82 -9.03
C ILE A 101 7.75 2.61 -8.39
N TRP A 102 7.50 3.16 -7.21
CA TRP A 102 6.18 3.07 -6.57
C TRP A 102 5.13 3.92 -7.29
N HIS A 103 5.54 5.07 -7.81
CA HIS A 103 4.69 5.88 -8.66
C HIS A 103 4.29 5.09 -9.92
N ASP A 104 5.26 4.48 -10.59
CA ASP A 104 5.05 3.70 -11.81
C ASP A 104 4.17 2.46 -11.54
N ILE A 105 4.36 1.79 -10.41
CA ILE A 105 3.46 0.71 -9.95
C ILE A 105 2.03 1.23 -9.83
N CYS A 106 1.78 2.36 -9.16
CA CYS A 106 0.43 2.93 -9.08
C CYS A 106 -0.16 3.29 -10.45
N GLN A 107 0.66 3.67 -11.44
CA GLN A 107 0.17 4.00 -12.78
C GLN A 107 -0.40 2.78 -13.54
N LEU A 108 -0.10 1.54 -13.13
CA LEU A 108 -0.64 0.33 -13.75
C LEU A 108 -2.17 0.22 -13.66
N ARG A 109 -2.81 0.91 -12.70
CA ARG A 109 -4.27 1.01 -12.54
C ARG A 109 -4.70 2.45 -12.27
N ARG A 110 -4.20 3.39 -13.07
CA ARG A 110 -4.56 4.82 -12.96
C ARG A 110 -6.07 5.06 -13.05
N ASP A 111 -6.78 4.22 -13.79
CA ASP A 111 -8.24 4.22 -13.96
C ASP A 111 -9.00 3.99 -12.64
N TRP A 112 -8.37 3.42 -11.61
CA TRP A 112 -8.99 3.22 -10.29
C TRP A 112 -9.05 4.49 -9.42
N GLY A 113 -8.52 5.61 -9.90
CA GLY A 113 -8.47 6.85 -9.11
C GLY A 113 -7.70 6.66 -7.80
N PRO A 114 -8.25 7.06 -6.63
CA PRO A 114 -7.63 6.79 -5.31
C PRO A 114 -7.42 5.30 -5.04
N GLY A 115 -8.21 4.43 -5.65
CA GLY A 115 -8.06 2.97 -5.51
C GLY A 115 -6.74 2.42 -6.03
N GLN A 116 -6.04 3.15 -6.91
CA GLN A 116 -4.74 2.73 -7.46
C GLN A 116 -3.68 2.48 -6.38
N TYR A 117 -3.83 3.09 -5.19
CA TYR A 117 -2.89 2.91 -4.09
C TYR A 117 -2.98 1.53 -3.43
N ALA A 118 -3.98 0.72 -3.75
CA ALA A 118 -3.98 -0.71 -3.39
C ALA A 118 -2.74 -1.44 -3.91
N LEU A 119 -2.19 -0.99 -5.06
CA LEU A 119 -0.96 -1.54 -5.62
C LEU A 119 0.27 -1.33 -4.73
N LEU A 120 0.22 -0.43 -3.74
CA LEU A 120 1.27 -0.30 -2.74
C LEU A 120 1.31 -1.47 -1.76
N CYS A 121 0.35 -2.40 -1.81
CA CYS A 121 0.31 -3.61 -1.00
C CYS A 121 0.79 -4.87 -1.75
N VAL A 122 1.14 -4.76 -3.04
CA VAL A 122 1.45 -5.92 -3.91
C VAL A 122 2.71 -6.68 -3.50
N LEU A 123 3.64 -6.01 -2.82
CA LEU A 123 4.94 -6.57 -2.45
C LEU A 123 5.18 -6.51 -0.94
N PRO A 124 5.92 -7.48 -0.37
CA PRO A 124 6.32 -7.45 1.04
C PRO A 124 7.27 -6.27 1.32
N GLU A 125 7.50 -5.95 2.60
CA GLU A 125 8.41 -4.87 3.02
C GLU A 125 9.86 -5.09 2.50
N LYS A 126 10.28 -6.36 2.41
CA LYS A 126 11.63 -6.75 1.99
C LYS A 126 11.58 -7.73 0.82
N PRO A 127 12.44 -7.57 -0.20
CA PRO A 127 13.43 -6.49 -0.36
C PRO A 127 12.79 -5.13 -0.70
N ARG A 128 13.50 -4.03 -0.38
CA ARG A 128 13.06 -2.67 -0.71
C ARG A 128 13.32 -2.36 -2.18
N LEU A 129 12.25 -2.25 -2.98
CA LEU A 129 12.34 -2.06 -4.43
C LEU A 129 13.13 -0.80 -4.82
N GLU A 130 12.93 0.30 -4.10
CA GLU A 130 13.61 1.57 -4.36
C GLU A 130 15.14 1.49 -4.20
N GLN A 131 15.67 0.48 -3.50
CA GLN A 131 17.11 0.24 -3.32
C GLN A 131 17.68 -0.75 -4.34
N MET A 132 16.84 -1.39 -5.15
CA MET A 132 17.27 -2.32 -6.18
C MET A 132 17.82 -1.59 -7.42
N SER A 133 18.56 -2.30 -8.27
CA SER A 133 19.00 -1.73 -9.54
C SER A 133 17.81 -1.42 -10.45
N ARG A 134 17.96 -0.44 -11.37
CA ARG A 134 16.91 -0.09 -12.34
C ARG A 134 16.42 -1.28 -13.17
N ARG A 135 17.31 -2.22 -13.52
CA ARG A 135 16.97 -3.44 -14.25
C ARG A 135 16.06 -4.36 -13.44
N GLU A 136 16.34 -4.51 -12.15
CA GLU A 136 15.52 -5.33 -11.25
C GLU A 136 14.17 -4.67 -10.97
N GLN A 137 14.15 -3.35 -10.75
CA GLN A 137 12.92 -2.57 -10.63
C GLN A 137 12.02 -2.77 -11.84
N GLN A 138 12.56 -2.63 -13.06
CA GLN A 138 11.80 -2.83 -14.29
C GLN A 138 11.28 -4.27 -14.42
N LYS A 139 12.07 -5.26 -14.02
CA LYS A 139 11.65 -6.66 -14.01
C LYS A 139 10.48 -6.87 -13.04
N GLN A 140 10.54 -6.32 -11.83
CA GLN A 140 9.44 -6.40 -10.85
C GLN A 140 8.19 -5.69 -11.36
N LEU A 141 8.33 -4.49 -11.94
CA LEU A 141 7.21 -3.75 -12.52
C LEU A 141 6.52 -4.55 -13.63
N GLN A 142 7.31 -5.14 -14.54
CA GLN A 142 6.75 -5.99 -15.61
C GLN A 142 6.07 -7.23 -15.05
N GLN A 143 6.63 -7.89 -14.05
CA GLN A 143 6.01 -9.04 -13.40
C GLN A 143 4.68 -8.69 -12.74
N ILE A 144 4.58 -7.53 -12.08
CA ILE A 144 3.32 -7.06 -11.51
C ILE A 144 2.32 -6.80 -12.64
N HIS A 145 2.72 -6.07 -13.68
CA HIS A 145 1.88 -5.79 -14.84
C HIS A 145 1.32 -7.09 -15.46
N ASP A 146 2.18 -8.05 -15.78
CA ASP A 146 1.77 -9.32 -16.42
C ASP A 146 0.78 -10.10 -15.57
N ARG A 147 0.97 -10.14 -14.24
CA ARG A 147 0.03 -10.78 -13.31
C ARG A 147 -1.31 -10.04 -13.22
N LEU A 148 -1.32 -8.72 -13.34
CA LEU A 148 -2.56 -7.95 -13.31
C LEU A 148 -3.38 -8.11 -14.60
N GLU A 149 -2.73 -8.43 -15.72
CA GLU A 149 -3.38 -8.70 -17.01
C GLU A 149 -3.75 -10.17 -17.22
N ASP A 150 -3.20 -11.09 -16.43
CA ASP A 150 -3.55 -12.50 -16.45
C ASP A 150 -4.90 -12.76 -15.75
N GLY A 151 -5.94 -13.05 -16.53
CA GLY A 151 -7.28 -13.36 -16.00
C GLY A 151 -7.36 -14.63 -15.14
N GLY A 152 -6.30 -15.47 -15.12
CA GLY A 152 -6.18 -16.60 -14.22
C GLY A 152 -5.48 -16.29 -12.89
N ASP A 153 -4.82 -15.14 -12.74
CA ASP A 153 -4.14 -14.75 -11.52
C ASP A 153 -5.11 -14.05 -10.54
N ALA A 154 -5.12 -14.50 -9.29
CA ALA A 154 -6.03 -13.97 -8.26
C ALA A 154 -5.60 -12.60 -7.70
N LEU A 155 -4.38 -12.13 -8.01
CA LEU A 155 -3.82 -10.89 -7.46
C LEU A 155 -4.72 -9.68 -7.72
N LEU A 156 -5.25 -9.56 -8.95
CA LEU A 156 -6.13 -8.45 -9.30
C LEU A 156 -7.39 -8.45 -8.41
N GLY A 157 -7.98 -9.63 -8.17
CA GLY A 157 -9.15 -9.77 -7.31
C GLY A 157 -8.87 -9.38 -5.84
N TYR A 158 -7.71 -9.77 -5.30
CA TYR A 158 -7.33 -9.38 -3.94
C TYR A 158 -7.11 -7.88 -3.79
N LEU A 159 -6.45 -7.26 -4.78
CA LEU A 159 -6.23 -5.81 -4.80
C LEU A 159 -7.53 -5.02 -4.98
N ASP A 160 -8.43 -5.51 -5.84
CA ASP A 160 -9.74 -4.89 -6.04
C ASP A 160 -10.58 -4.96 -4.75
N THR A 161 -10.54 -6.08 -4.03
CA THR A 161 -11.20 -6.24 -2.73
C THR A 161 -10.63 -5.26 -1.68
N ALA A 162 -9.31 -5.04 -1.66
CA ALA A 162 -8.64 -4.12 -0.72
C ALA A 162 -8.75 -2.63 -1.11
N LYS A 163 -9.24 -2.33 -2.32
CA LYS A 163 -9.19 -1.01 -2.96
C LYS A 163 -9.89 0.08 -2.17
N GLU A 164 -11.07 -0.20 -1.65
CA GLU A 164 -11.88 0.78 -0.92
C GLU A 164 -11.23 1.17 0.41
N LEU A 165 -10.67 0.19 1.13
CA LEU A 165 -9.93 0.46 2.37
C LEU A 165 -8.68 1.31 2.10
N CYS A 166 -7.92 1.00 1.04
CA CYS A 166 -6.77 1.81 0.63
C CYS A 166 -7.17 3.24 0.28
N SER A 167 -8.28 3.39 -0.45
CA SER A 167 -8.84 4.71 -0.80
C SER A 167 -9.21 5.51 0.45
N ALA A 168 -9.86 4.87 1.42
CA ALA A 168 -10.24 5.51 2.68
C ALA A 168 -9.03 5.96 3.51
N LEU A 169 -7.94 5.18 3.50
CA LEU A 169 -6.69 5.51 4.18
C LEU A 169 -6.02 6.76 3.59
N VAL A 170 -5.97 6.90 2.26
CA VAL A 170 -5.31 8.04 1.61
C VAL A 170 -6.16 9.30 1.60
N GLN A 171 -7.49 9.15 1.54
CA GLN A 171 -8.47 10.24 1.55
C GLN A 171 -8.81 10.74 2.96
N CYS A 172 -8.25 10.12 4.00
CA CYS A 172 -8.56 10.43 5.39
C CYS A 172 -10.05 10.29 5.74
N SER A 173 -10.69 9.24 5.20
CA SER A 173 -12.12 8.97 5.36
C SER A 173 -12.42 7.63 6.06
N LEU A 174 -11.41 7.01 6.70
CA LEU A 174 -11.61 5.77 7.45
C LEU A 174 -12.65 5.97 8.58
N PRO A 175 -13.65 5.07 8.73
CA PRO A 175 -14.66 5.14 9.77
C PRO A 175 -14.08 5.26 11.18
N CYS A 176 -14.66 6.09 12.05
CA CYS A 176 -14.21 6.21 13.45
C CYS A 176 -14.43 4.92 14.26
N VAL A 177 -15.39 4.09 13.86
CA VAL A 177 -15.66 2.80 14.48
C VAL A 177 -14.53 1.83 14.14
N ARG A 178 -14.20 0.95 15.09
CA ARG A 178 -13.23 -0.15 14.90
C ARG A 178 -13.69 -1.05 13.76
N LEU A 179 -12.79 -1.34 12.83
CA LEU A 179 -12.97 -2.26 11.72
C LEU A 179 -12.35 -3.61 12.06
N MET A 180 -12.73 -4.65 11.33
CA MET A 180 -12.19 -6.00 11.58
C MET A 180 -10.66 -6.07 11.39
N ILE A 181 -10.08 -5.27 10.48
CA ILE A 181 -8.62 -5.16 10.28
C ILE A 181 -7.86 -4.69 11.52
N ASP A 182 -8.49 -3.92 12.41
CA ASP A 182 -7.85 -3.49 13.67
C ASP A 182 -7.50 -4.71 14.55
N ASP A 183 -8.19 -5.84 14.36
CA ASP A 183 -8.01 -7.11 15.08
C ASP A 183 -7.16 -8.15 14.35
N TYR A 184 -6.68 -7.85 13.13
CA TYR A 184 -5.96 -8.83 12.31
C TYR A 184 -4.67 -9.34 12.97
N HIS A 185 -3.96 -8.51 13.73
CA HIS A 185 -2.75 -8.92 14.46
C HIS A 185 -2.96 -10.10 15.43
N LEU A 186 -4.20 -10.32 15.91
CA LEU A 186 -4.56 -11.46 16.77
C LEU A 186 -4.71 -12.77 15.98
N ARG A 187 -4.83 -12.68 14.65
CA ARG A 187 -5.12 -13.78 13.72
C ARG A 187 -4.05 -13.96 12.63
N ALA A 188 -3.03 -13.09 12.56
CA ALA A 188 -2.01 -13.08 11.50
C ALA A 188 -1.26 -14.42 11.31
N ASN A 189 -1.18 -15.24 12.36
CA ASN A 189 -0.54 -16.56 12.31
C ASN A 189 -1.51 -17.72 12.01
N GLN A 190 -2.80 -17.44 11.80
CA GLN A 190 -3.82 -18.45 11.49
C GLN A 190 -4.08 -18.49 9.99
N ASP A 191 -4.52 -19.65 9.50
CA ASP A 191 -5.02 -19.76 8.13
C ASP A 191 -6.36 -19.04 8.03
N LEU A 192 -6.48 -18.18 7.01
CA LEU A 192 -7.67 -17.39 6.74
C LEU A 192 -8.29 -17.86 5.42
N SER A 193 -9.62 -17.85 5.38
CA SER A 193 -10.41 -18.08 4.18
C SER A 193 -10.58 -16.80 3.35
N GLU A 194 -10.99 -16.94 2.10
CA GLU A 194 -11.28 -15.80 1.22
C GLU A 194 -12.41 -14.88 1.76
N PRO A 195 -13.49 -15.39 2.36
CA PRO A 195 -14.46 -14.53 3.04
C PRO A 195 -13.89 -13.77 4.23
N GLU A 196 -12.94 -14.36 4.97
CA GLU A 196 -12.24 -13.65 6.05
C GLU A 196 -11.34 -12.55 5.49
N PHE A 197 -10.63 -12.78 4.38
CA PHE A 197 -9.87 -11.74 3.69
C PHE A 197 -10.77 -10.55 3.30
N THR A 198 -11.93 -10.85 2.70
CA THR A 198 -12.93 -9.84 2.33
C THR A 198 -13.44 -9.07 3.55
N ALA A 199 -13.68 -9.77 4.66
CA ALA A 199 -14.10 -9.14 5.91
C ALA A 199 -13.02 -8.24 6.51
N TYR A 200 -11.76 -8.67 6.49
CA TYR A 200 -10.62 -7.86 6.96
C TYR A 200 -10.35 -6.66 6.07
N THR A 201 -10.66 -6.70 4.78
CA THR A 201 -10.46 -5.57 3.87
C THR A 201 -11.68 -4.64 3.75
N SER A 202 -12.78 -4.97 4.43
CA SER A 202 -14.03 -4.21 4.40
C SER A 202 -14.00 -2.93 5.24
N LEU A 203 -14.74 -1.92 4.78
CA LEU A 203 -15.06 -0.71 5.55
C LEU A 203 -16.32 -0.89 6.45
N ASP A 204 -17.02 -2.01 6.33
CA ASP A 204 -18.09 -2.38 7.26
C ASP A 204 -17.47 -2.78 8.62
N PRO A 205 -17.84 -2.14 9.74
CA PRO A 205 -17.38 -2.53 11.07
C PRO A 205 -17.84 -3.94 11.50
N ARG A 206 -18.88 -4.49 10.87
CA ARG A 206 -19.45 -5.81 11.21
C ARG A 206 -19.72 -6.64 9.94
N PRO A 207 -18.65 -6.96 9.18
CA PRO A 207 -18.81 -7.72 7.95
C PRO A 207 -19.36 -9.11 8.27
N VAL A 208 -20.34 -9.56 7.48
CA VAL A 208 -20.90 -10.90 7.62
C VAL A 208 -19.97 -11.89 6.93
N ILE A 209 -19.35 -12.78 7.71
CA ILE A 209 -18.56 -13.89 7.17
C ILE A 209 -19.51 -15.08 7.02
N PRO A 210 -19.79 -15.54 5.78
CA PRO A 210 -20.58 -16.73 5.56
C PRO A 210 -19.94 -17.93 6.25
N ILE A 211 -20.70 -18.62 7.10
CA ILE A 211 -20.26 -19.91 7.65
C ILE A 211 -20.27 -20.90 6.49
N SER A 212 -19.11 -21.45 6.15
CA SER A 212 -19.01 -22.58 5.23
C SER A 212 -19.85 -23.74 5.77
N ARG A 213 -21.09 -23.86 5.26
CA ARG A 213 -21.91 -25.04 5.52
C ARG A 213 -21.24 -26.17 4.78
N TRP A 214 -20.55 -27.03 5.50
CA TRP A 214 -20.16 -28.34 4.99
C TRP A 214 -21.44 -29.01 4.51
N GLY A 215 -21.63 -29.09 3.19
CA GLY A 215 -22.78 -29.78 2.61
C GLY A 215 -22.78 -31.24 3.09
N PRO A 216 -23.95 -31.85 3.33
CA PRO A 216 -24.02 -33.28 3.62
C PRO A 216 -23.43 -34.04 2.43
N ARG A 217 -22.48 -34.93 2.71
CA ARG A 217 -21.94 -35.90 1.74
C ARG A 217 -22.97 -36.97 1.44
#